data_AF-A0AAE9D388-F1
#
_entry.id   AF-A0AAE9D388-F1
#
_cell.length_a   1.000
_cell.length_b   1.000
_cell.length_c   1.000
_cell.angle_alpha   90.00
_cell.angle_beta   90.00
_cell.angle_gamma   90.00
#
_symmetry.space_group_name_H-M   'P 1'
#
loop_
_entity.id
_entity.type
_entity.pdbx_description
1 polymer ?
#
loop_
_entity_poly.entity_id
_entity_poly.type
_entity_poly.pdbx_seq_one_letter_code
_entity_poly.pdbx_strand_id
1 'polypeptide(L)'
;MPELVMENIIGFLDFRSVLTLRQVCPEDVIHLKECFVKSPTFEYCDMTIKSTDANRELSVLWGPSNVSETEDDGTWYFRMANSDILVVSVEMQDTWPYWFYINLYREEHNSDIDSVGIIIHD
;
A
#
# COMPACT_ATOMS: atom_id res chain seq x y z
N MET A 1 3.69 -6.80 -13.53
CA MET A 1 4.03 -5.95 -14.71
C MET A 1 5.56 -5.85 -14.82
N PRO A 2 6.21 -5.63 -15.99
CA PRO A 2 7.66 -5.43 -16.00
C PRO A 2 8.04 -4.16 -15.22
N GLU A 3 9.05 -4.25 -14.35
CA GLU A 3 9.52 -3.19 -13.45
C GLU A 3 9.70 -1.83 -14.16
N LEU A 4 10.37 -1.83 -15.32
CA LEU A 4 10.60 -0.64 -16.15
C LEU A 4 9.32 0.02 -16.68
N VAL A 5 8.23 -0.74 -16.84
CA VAL A 5 6.95 -0.19 -17.28
C VAL A 5 6.28 0.53 -16.11
N MET A 6 6.34 -0.02 -14.89
CA MET A 6 5.85 0.67 -13.69
C MET A 6 6.65 1.94 -13.40
N GLU A 7 7.98 1.89 -13.44
CA GLU A 7 8.80 3.09 -13.22
C GLU A 7 8.49 4.20 -14.22
N ASN A 8 8.32 3.86 -15.50
CA ASN A 8 7.95 4.84 -16.52
C ASN A 8 6.53 5.39 -16.30
N ILE A 9 5.57 4.56 -15.91
CA ILE A 9 4.21 5.02 -15.61
C ILE A 9 4.22 5.96 -14.40
N ILE A 10 4.91 5.59 -13.32
CA ILE A 10 5.04 6.42 -12.11
C ILE A 10 5.76 7.75 -12.41
N GLY A 11 6.80 7.73 -13.26
CA GLY A 11 7.53 8.93 -13.66
C GLY A 11 6.75 9.88 -14.57
N PHE A 12 5.70 9.39 -15.26
CA PHE A 12 4.88 10.18 -16.19
C PHE A 12 3.55 10.65 -15.60
N LEU A 13 3.05 10.00 -14.56
CA LEU A 13 1.79 10.36 -13.92
C LEU A 13 2.04 11.40 -12.84
N ASP A 14 1.54 12.62 -13.04
CA ASP A 14 1.33 13.53 -11.92
C ASP A 14 0.43 12.80 -10.90
N PHE A 15 0.95 12.60 -9.68
CA PHE A 15 0.50 11.72 -8.58
C PHE A 15 -0.97 11.83 -8.14
N ARG A 16 -1.77 12.62 -8.85
CA ARG A 16 -3.23 12.77 -8.71
C ARG A 16 -4.02 11.87 -9.67
N SER A 17 -3.34 11.17 -10.57
CA SER A 17 -3.99 10.28 -11.54
C SER A 17 -4.12 8.87 -10.96
N VAL A 18 -5.37 8.58 -10.56
CA VAL A 18 -5.88 7.28 -10.11
C VAL A 18 -5.38 6.18 -11.05
N LEU A 19 -4.35 5.47 -10.59
CA LEU A 19 -3.81 4.34 -11.30
C LEU A 19 -4.70 3.14 -10.99
N THR A 20 -5.86 3.04 -11.64
CA THR A 20 -6.69 1.83 -11.56
C THR A 20 -5.98 0.69 -12.31
N LEU A 21 -4.94 0.13 -11.70
CA LEU A 21 -4.30 -1.07 -12.18
C LEU A 21 -5.27 -2.23 -12.02
N ARG A 22 -5.80 -2.72 -13.14
CA ARG A 22 -6.57 -3.95 -13.16
C ARG A 22 -5.58 -5.11 -13.05
N GLN A 23 -5.68 -5.89 -11.98
CA GLN A 23 -4.93 -7.15 -11.76
C GLN A 23 -3.44 -6.97 -11.52
N VAL A 24 -3.10 -6.30 -10.43
CA VAL A 24 -1.76 -6.40 -9.84
C VAL A 24 -1.57 -7.71 -9.09
N CYS A 25 -0.32 -8.14 -8.95
CA CYS A 25 0.09 -9.21 -8.02
C CYS A 25 0.72 -8.60 -6.75
N PRO A 26 0.88 -9.36 -5.65
CA PRO A 26 1.51 -8.86 -4.43
C PRO A 26 2.90 -8.26 -4.66
N GLU A 27 3.67 -8.82 -5.61
CA GLU A 27 4.98 -8.30 -5.99
C GLU A 27 4.88 -6.89 -6.58
N ASP A 28 3.85 -6.58 -7.37
CA ASP A 28 3.68 -5.24 -7.91
C ASP A 28 3.46 -4.21 -6.77
N VAL A 29 2.75 -4.60 -5.71
CA VAL A 29 2.52 -3.74 -4.53
C VAL A 29 3.83 -3.44 -3.80
N ILE A 30 4.76 -4.40 -3.73
CA ILE A 30 6.10 -4.18 -3.16
C ILE A 30 6.86 -3.12 -3.96
N HIS A 31 6.89 -3.23 -5.28
CA HIS A 31 7.58 -2.27 -6.12
C HIS A 31 6.95 -0.88 -6.00
N LEU A 32 5.62 -0.79 -5.98
CA LEU A 32 4.90 0.47 -5.77
C LEU A 32 5.24 1.09 -4.42
N LYS A 33 5.25 0.30 -3.33
CA LYS A 33 5.70 0.75 -2.01
C LYS A 33 7.11 1.32 -2.08
N GLU A 34 8.06 0.62 -2.69
CA GLU A 34 9.46 1.07 -2.82
C GLU A 34 9.63 2.34 -3.66
N CYS A 35 8.80 2.54 -4.68
CA CYS A 35 8.77 3.78 -5.45
C CYS A 35 8.18 4.94 -4.65
N PHE A 36 7.07 4.71 -3.95
CA PHE A 36 6.33 5.77 -3.26
C PHE A 36 7.04 6.26 -2.00
N VAL A 37 7.69 5.40 -1.21
CA VAL A 37 8.50 5.86 -0.04
C VAL A 37 9.64 6.80 -0.43
N LYS A 38 10.12 6.73 -1.69
CA LYS A 38 11.15 7.61 -2.25
C LYS A 38 10.58 8.88 -2.91
N SER A 39 9.27 8.95 -3.10
CA SER A 39 8.60 10.06 -3.79
C SER A 39 8.00 11.05 -2.79
N PRO A 40 8.62 12.23 -2.57
CA PRO A 40 8.09 13.22 -1.64
C PRO A 40 6.82 13.92 -2.14
N THR A 41 6.48 13.74 -3.41
CA THR A 41 5.28 14.31 -4.05
C THR A 41 4.10 13.32 -4.10
N PHE A 42 4.29 12.09 -3.61
CA PHE A 42 3.23 11.11 -3.53
C PHE A 42 2.12 11.57 -2.57
N GLU A 43 0.87 11.34 -2.95
CA GLU A 43 -0.31 11.71 -2.16
C GLU A 43 -1.20 10.48 -1.92
N TYR A 44 -1.65 9.83 -3.00
CA TYR A 44 -2.60 8.72 -2.91
C TYR A 44 -2.54 7.80 -4.13
N CYS A 45 -2.77 6.50 -3.94
CA CYS A 45 -2.96 5.50 -4.98
C CYS A 45 -3.90 4.38 -4.49
N ASP A 46 -5.00 4.15 -5.21
CA ASP A 46 -5.87 2.99 -5.01
C ASP A 46 -5.73 1.98 -6.15
N MET A 47 -5.92 0.71 -5.81
CA MET A 47 -5.85 -0.39 -6.77
C MET A 47 -6.67 -1.60 -6.29
N THR A 48 -6.86 -2.56 -7.19
CA THR A 48 -7.56 -3.81 -6.86
C THR A 48 -6.67 -5.00 -7.20
N ILE A 49 -6.43 -5.85 -6.22
CA ILE A 49 -5.66 -7.08 -6.40
C ILE A 49 -6.61 -8.25 -6.59
N LYS A 50 -6.24 -9.15 -7.50
CA LYS A 50 -6.91 -10.44 -7.65
C LYS A 50 -6.12 -11.46 -6.83
N SER A 51 -6.35 -11.45 -5.52
CA SER A 51 -5.82 -12.44 -4.59
C SER A 51 -6.97 -13.14 -3.87
N THR A 52 -6.72 -14.35 -3.39
CA THR A 52 -7.64 -15.08 -2.50
C THR A 52 -7.37 -14.78 -1.03
N ASP A 53 -6.21 -14.18 -0.70
CA ASP A 53 -5.75 -13.92 0.66
C ASP A 53 -4.65 -12.84 0.65
N ALA A 54 -5.02 -11.61 0.28
CA ALA A 54 -4.06 -10.52 0.09
C ALA A 54 -3.35 -10.13 1.40
N ASN A 55 -4.09 -10.13 2.53
CA ASN A 55 -3.51 -9.83 3.83
C ASN A 55 -2.39 -10.81 4.19
N ARG A 56 -2.62 -12.12 4.06
CA ARG A 56 -1.60 -13.10 4.44
C ARG A 56 -0.40 -13.05 3.52
N GLU A 57 -0.62 -12.86 2.22
CA GLU A 57 0.47 -12.72 1.24
C GLU A 57 1.37 -11.53 1.59
N LEU A 58 0.80 -10.37 1.93
CA LEU A 58 1.56 -9.19 2.33
C LEU A 58 2.17 -9.34 3.72
N SER A 59 1.49 -10.00 4.65
CA SER A 59 2.03 -10.29 5.99
C SER A 59 3.27 -11.16 5.96
N VAL A 60 3.37 -12.09 5.00
CA VAL A 60 4.59 -12.89 4.78
C VAL A 60 5.75 -12.03 4.30
N LEU A 61 5.46 -10.97 3.54
CA LEU A 61 6.47 -10.11 2.92
C LEU A 61 6.94 -8.97 3.84
N TRP A 62 6.03 -8.35 4.58
CA TRP A 62 6.29 -7.15 5.38
C TRP A 62 6.23 -7.39 6.88
N GLY A 63 5.73 -8.54 7.32
CA GLY A 63 5.43 -8.82 8.72
C GLY A 63 3.97 -8.48 9.07
N PRO A 64 3.58 -8.67 10.33
CA PRO A 64 2.19 -8.52 10.76
C PRO A 64 1.69 -7.09 10.56
N SER A 65 0.43 -6.95 10.15
CA SER A 65 -0.26 -5.66 10.08
C SER A 65 -0.59 -5.11 11.48
N ASN A 66 -0.88 -3.81 11.54
CA ASN A 66 -1.25 -3.11 12.78
C ASN A 66 -2.72 -3.16 13.14
N VAL A 67 -3.59 -3.29 12.14
CA VAL A 67 -5.03 -3.42 12.31
C VAL A 67 -5.42 -4.84 11.89
N SER A 68 -6.20 -5.51 12.72
CA SER A 68 -6.91 -6.76 12.40
C SER A 68 -8.30 -6.69 13.03
N GLU A 69 -9.20 -5.87 12.48
CA GLU A 69 -10.63 -5.97 12.84
C GLU A 69 -11.22 -7.27 12.27
N THR A 70 -10.69 -7.73 11.12
CA THR A 70 -10.96 -9.04 10.49
C THR A 70 -9.63 -9.74 10.15
N GLU A 71 -9.66 -11.04 9.83
CA GLU A 71 -8.46 -11.77 9.37
C GLU A 71 -7.99 -11.33 7.97
N ASP A 72 -8.88 -10.70 7.20
CA ASP A 72 -8.69 -10.38 5.79
C ASP A 72 -8.23 -8.92 5.55
N ASP A 73 -8.35 -8.05 6.54
CA ASP A 73 -7.95 -6.65 6.47
C ASP A 73 -6.58 -6.42 7.11
N GLY A 74 -5.81 -5.48 6.57
CA GLY A 74 -4.47 -5.19 7.08
C GLY A 74 -4.05 -3.75 6.82
N THR A 75 -3.28 -3.18 7.74
CA THR A 75 -2.65 -1.87 7.56
C THR A 75 -1.18 -1.93 7.95
N TRP A 76 -0.32 -1.41 7.08
CA TRP A 76 1.11 -1.28 7.28
C TRP A 76 1.53 0.18 7.15
N TYR A 77 2.52 0.57 7.94
CA TYR A 77 3.06 1.92 7.99
C TYR A 77 4.54 1.88 7.63
N PHE A 78 4.94 2.66 6.64
CA PHE A 78 6.32 2.72 6.17
C PHE A 78 6.85 4.14 6.25
N ARG A 79 8.07 4.30 6.77
CA ARG A 79 8.70 5.61 6.84
C ARG A 79 9.15 6.07 5.45
N MET A 80 8.73 7.27 5.04
CA MET A 80 9.14 7.92 3.80
C MET A 80 10.45 8.72 3.99
N ALA A 81 11.11 9.04 2.88
CA ALA A 81 12.37 9.80 2.89
C ALA A 81 12.26 11.21 3.49
N ASN A 82 11.07 11.82 3.45
CA ASN A 82 10.76 13.12 4.05
C ASN A 82 10.28 13.02 5.51
N SER A 83 10.39 11.84 6.14
CA SER A 83 9.90 11.50 7.48
C SER A 83 8.38 11.33 7.61
N ASP A 84 7.61 11.55 6.56
CA ASP A 84 6.18 11.21 6.57
C ASP A 84 5.98 9.70 6.53
N ILE A 85 4.72 9.28 6.64
CA ILE A 85 4.35 7.88 6.65
C ILE A 85 3.59 7.55 5.37
N LEU A 86 4.02 6.48 4.71
CA LEU A 86 3.24 5.81 3.68
C LEU A 86 2.40 4.74 4.38
N VAL A 87 1.08 4.91 4.32
CA VAL A 87 0.13 3.92 4.80
C VAL A 87 -0.27 3.02 3.65
N VAL A 88 -0.24 1.71 3.88
CA VAL A 88 -0.76 0.70 2.95
C VAL A 88 -1.88 -0.04 3.66
N SER A 89 -3.11 0.11 3.18
CA SER A 89 -4.28 -0.58 3.73
C SER A 89 -4.85 -1.57 2.71
N VAL A 90 -5.20 -2.75 3.20
CA VAL A 90 -5.90 -3.79 2.45
C VAL A 90 -7.25 -4.03 3.08
N GLU A 91 -8.28 -4.02 2.26
CA GLU A 91 -9.66 -4.22 2.66
C GLU A 91 -10.33 -5.26 1.75
N MET A 92 -11.00 -6.25 2.34
CA MET A 92 -11.79 -7.20 1.57
C MET A 92 -13.09 -6.55 1.06
N GLN A 93 -13.42 -6.80 -0.21
CA GLN A 93 -14.67 -6.33 -0.79
C GLN A 93 -15.80 -7.33 -0.49
N ASP A 94 -16.88 -6.87 0.16
CA ASP A 94 -18.05 -7.68 0.54
C ASP A 94 -18.91 -8.19 -0.63
N THR A 95 -18.46 -8.05 -1.89
CA THR A 95 -19.23 -8.45 -3.07
C THR A 95 -18.58 -9.60 -3.82
N TRP A 96 -19.41 -10.54 -4.29
CA TRP A 96 -18.96 -11.74 -5.01
C TRP A 96 -18.75 -11.44 -6.51
N PRO A 97 -17.68 -11.93 -7.15
CA PRO A 97 -16.55 -12.67 -6.57
C PRO A 97 -15.68 -11.76 -5.69
N TYR A 98 -15.09 -12.28 -4.61
CA TYR A 98 -14.27 -11.48 -3.68
C TYR A 98 -13.06 -10.83 -4.39
N TRP A 99 -12.83 -9.55 -4.13
CA TRP A 99 -11.64 -8.79 -4.49
C TRP A 99 -11.08 -8.11 -3.25
N PHE A 100 -9.81 -7.74 -3.28
CA PHE A 100 -9.24 -6.88 -2.24
C PHE A 100 -8.91 -5.52 -2.82
N TYR A 101 -9.33 -4.48 -2.12
CA TYR A 101 -8.88 -3.12 -2.37
C TYR A 101 -7.58 -2.87 -1.63
N ILE A 102 -6.62 -2.26 -2.32
CA ILE A 102 -5.39 -1.80 -1.71
C ILE A 102 -5.34 -0.28 -1.89
N ASN A 103 -5.19 0.45 -0.79
CA ASN A 103 -4.95 1.88 -0.82
C ASN A 103 -3.57 2.16 -0.26
N LEU A 104 -2.82 3.00 -0.96
CA LEU A 104 -1.53 3.54 -0.54
C LEU A 104 -1.71 5.05 -0.44
N TYR A 105 -1.42 5.64 0.70
CA TYR A 105 -1.57 7.08 0.87
C TYR A 105 -0.54 7.65 1.83
N ARG A 106 -0.22 8.93 1.61
CA ARG A 106 0.67 9.67 2.49
C ARG A 106 -0.11 10.20 3.68
N GLU A 107 0.44 9.99 4.87
CA GLU A 107 0.00 10.58 6.11
C GLU A 107 1.15 11.40 6.69
N GLU A 108 0.87 12.65 7.08
CA GLU A 108 1.85 13.50 7.74
C GLU A 108 2.28 12.85 9.06
N HIS A 109 3.57 12.84 9.34
CA HIS A 109 4.07 12.25 10.58
C HIS A 109 3.58 13.04 11.80
N ASN A 110 2.61 12.50 12.52
CA ASN A 110 2.14 13.06 13.79
C ASN A 110 2.64 12.23 14.98
N SER A 111 3.02 12.90 16.08
CA SER A 111 3.48 12.29 17.33
C SER A 111 2.47 11.31 17.97
N ASP A 112 1.21 11.38 17.56
CA ASP A 112 0.18 10.43 18.00
C ASP A 112 0.39 9.02 17.41
N ILE A 113 0.99 8.89 16.22
CA ILE A 113 1.28 7.60 15.57
C ILE A 113 2.28 6.77 16.42
N ASP A 114 3.29 7.44 16.97
CA ASP A 114 4.28 6.82 17.87
C ASP A 114 3.66 6.38 19.21
N SER A 115 2.52 6.95 19.58
CA SER A 115 1.87 6.75 20.89
C SER A 115 0.94 5.53 20.92
N VAL A 116 0.56 4.98 19.77
CA VAL A 116 -0.49 3.95 19.64
C VAL A 116 0.09 2.52 19.54
N GLY A 117 1.40 2.33 19.69
CA GLY A 117 2.01 1.00 19.57
C GLY A 117 1.98 0.45 18.14
N ILE A 118 1.92 1.36 17.17
CA ILE A 118 1.98 1.05 15.74
C ILE A 118 3.39 0.56 15.39
N ILE A 119 3.45 -0.46 14.54
CA ILE A 119 4.67 -1.05 14.02
C ILE A 119 5.00 -0.25 12.76
N ILE A 120 5.96 0.66 12.87
CA ILE A 120 6.49 1.36 11.72
C ILE A 120 7.58 0.48 11.12
N HIS A 121 7.36 0.07 9.88
CA HIS A 121 8.31 -0.70 9.11
C HIS A 121 9.31 0.24 8.43
N ASP A 122 10.59 -0.16 8.39
CA ASP A 122 11.65 0.54 7.67
C ASP A 122 11.64 0.22 6.16
#